data_AF-A0A947NKX4-F1
#
_entry.id   AF-A0A947NKX4-F1
#
_cell.length_a   1.000
_cell.length_b   1.000
_cell.length_c   1.000
_cell.angle_alpha   90.00
_cell.angle_beta   90.00
_cell.angle_gamma   90.00
#
_symmetry.space_group_name_H-M   'P 1'
#
loop_
_entity.id
_entity.type
_entity.pdbx_description
1 polymer ?
#
loop_
_entity_poly.entity_id
_entity_poly.type
_entity_poly.pdbx_seq_one_letter_code
_entity_poly.pdbx_strand_id
1 'polypeptide(L)'
;MKKEEIIEKLKKSELTGRGGAAFPTCLKWQLVKNAKADKKYIICNGSEGEPGVFKDRFILKHFPEEVINGIRVALGTIDKSEAIIYLRHDYYKKFGKKLKKLIGVSPITLFKKTGGYLAGEESVVCQSIEGGTLEPRIKPPFTSEVGLHGKPTLVNNVETFYYVSKIQKGEYEKTRFYSISGDVKNKGVYEYPVDWTILRILMESKNLPDFDPTADEIDFFVQIGGGSCGNILLPNELDTPATGQAAIIIYNTKKTDLWKLMQSWVDFFYKENCDKCVPCREGIYRIKEMVDKKSIDKEKLANIHMSMQKSSFCGLGKMATCPFKDVSDKLL
;
A
#
# COMPACT_ATOMS: atom_id res chain seq x y z
N MET A 1 30.60 3.99 -2.45
CA MET A 1 30.36 2.98 -1.38
C MET A 1 30.42 1.60 -1.97
N LYS A 2 30.96 0.62 -1.24
CA LYS A 2 30.95 -0.78 -1.68
C LYS A 2 29.51 -1.31 -1.66
N LYS A 3 29.14 -2.17 -2.61
CA LYS A 3 27.77 -2.71 -2.75
C LYS A 3 27.28 -3.50 -1.55
N GLU A 4 28.18 -4.12 -0.78
CA GLU A 4 27.80 -4.81 0.46
C GLU A 4 27.38 -3.85 1.56
N GLU A 5 27.90 -2.62 1.57
CA GLU A 5 27.73 -1.68 2.67
C GLU A 5 26.27 -1.21 2.81
N ILE A 6 25.54 -1.03 1.71
CA ILE A 6 24.14 -0.60 1.77
C ILE A 6 23.18 -1.72 2.17
N ILE A 7 23.39 -2.97 1.74
CA ILE A 7 22.52 -4.09 2.15
C ILE A 7 22.62 -4.30 3.67
N GLU A 8 23.83 -4.18 4.23
CA GLU A 8 24.02 -4.24 5.67
C GLU A 8 23.38 -3.05 6.40
N LYS A 9 23.47 -1.83 5.86
CA LYS A 9 22.74 -0.67 6.41
C LYS A 9 21.22 -0.89 6.38
N LEU A 10 20.67 -1.41 5.28
CA LEU A 10 19.25 -1.76 5.17
C LEU A 10 18.84 -2.82 6.19
N LYS A 11 19.67 -3.85 6.39
CA LYS A 11 19.43 -4.89 7.40
C LYS A 11 19.42 -4.32 8.81
N LYS A 12 20.41 -3.51 9.18
CA LYS A 12 20.50 -2.85 10.49
C LYS A 12 19.36 -1.86 10.74
N SER A 13 18.87 -1.21 9.68
CA SER A 13 17.74 -0.27 9.77
C SER A 13 16.38 -0.94 9.95
N GLU A 14 16.29 -2.25 9.70
CA GLU A 14 15.04 -3.03 9.73
C GLU A 14 13.96 -2.46 8.78
N LEU A 15 14.37 -1.80 7.69
CA LEU A 15 13.44 -1.22 6.73
C LEU A 15 12.60 -2.31 6.05
N THR A 16 11.29 -2.20 6.19
CA THR A 16 10.30 -3.03 5.49
C THR A 16 9.66 -2.27 4.32
N GLY A 17 9.12 -3.02 3.36
CA GLY A 17 8.41 -2.47 2.22
C GLY A 17 7.18 -1.64 2.65
N ARG A 18 7.11 -0.39 2.20
CA ARG A 18 6.08 0.59 2.61
C ARG A 18 4.83 0.61 1.71
N GLY A 19 4.68 -0.43 0.88
CA GLY A 19 3.50 -0.65 0.03
C GLY A 19 2.39 -1.49 0.67
N GLY A 20 2.54 -1.89 1.94
CA GLY A 20 1.50 -2.59 2.71
C GLY A 20 1.89 -3.97 3.22
N ALA A 21 2.64 -4.76 2.44
CA ALA A 21 3.01 -6.13 2.81
C ALA A 21 4.16 -6.23 3.84
N ALA A 22 4.85 -5.13 4.14
CA ALA A 22 5.93 -5.06 5.14
C ALA A 22 7.06 -6.10 4.97
N PHE A 23 7.32 -6.60 3.76
CA PHE A 23 8.41 -7.54 3.52
C PHE A 23 9.79 -6.88 3.75
N PRO A 24 10.77 -7.55 4.39
CA PRO A 24 12.09 -6.98 4.64
C PRO A 24 12.80 -6.53 3.36
N THR A 25 13.15 -5.24 3.30
CA THR A 25 13.73 -4.63 2.08
C THR A 25 15.10 -5.24 1.77
N CYS A 26 15.92 -5.47 2.80
CA CYS A 26 17.26 -6.07 2.64
C CYS A 26 17.20 -7.47 1.99
N LEU A 27 16.27 -8.32 2.43
CA LEU A 27 16.11 -9.67 1.86
C LEU A 27 15.68 -9.59 0.39
N LYS A 28 14.73 -8.72 0.06
CA LYS A 28 14.25 -8.55 -1.32
C LYS A 28 15.38 -8.10 -2.24
N TRP A 29 16.19 -7.15 -1.78
CA TRP A 29 17.35 -6.66 -2.52
C TRP A 29 18.40 -7.74 -2.69
N GLN A 30 18.65 -8.55 -1.64
CA GLN A 30 19.61 -9.65 -1.69
C GLN A 30 19.19 -10.75 -2.68
N LEU A 31 17.90 -11.11 -2.70
CA LEU A 31 17.34 -12.07 -3.67
C LEU A 31 17.60 -11.62 -5.12
N VAL A 32 17.25 -10.37 -5.45
CA VAL A 32 17.44 -9.84 -6.81
C VAL A 32 18.94 -9.66 -7.13
N LYS A 33 19.75 -9.21 -6.18
CA LYS A 33 21.20 -9.06 -6.35
C LYS A 33 21.87 -10.41 -6.65
N ASN A 34 21.48 -11.47 -5.94
CA ASN A 34 22.09 -12.79 -6.05
C ASN A 34 21.56 -13.61 -7.24
N ALA A 35 20.41 -13.25 -7.80
CA ALA A 35 19.87 -13.91 -8.98
C ALA A 35 20.84 -13.81 -10.17
N LYS A 36 21.11 -14.95 -10.83
CA LYS A 36 21.96 -15.00 -12.02
C LYS A 36 21.16 -14.58 -13.26
N ALA A 37 21.45 -13.39 -13.78
CA ALA A 37 20.83 -12.89 -15.00
C ALA A 37 21.77 -11.96 -15.77
N ASP A 38 21.57 -11.91 -17.08
CA ASP A 38 22.17 -10.97 -18.03
C ASP A 38 21.60 -9.55 -17.90
N LYS A 39 20.34 -9.43 -17.45
CA LYS A 39 19.67 -8.16 -17.18
C LYS A 39 18.75 -8.28 -15.97
N LYS A 40 18.61 -7.19 -15.22
CA LYS A 40 17.71 -7.07 -14.06
C LYS A 40 16.93 -5.77 -14.14
N TYR A 41 15.83 -5.68 -13.38
CA TYR A 41 15.02 -4.48 -13.35
C TYR A 41 14.75 -4.00 -11.94
N ILE A 42 14.61 -2.68 -11.80
CA ILE A 42 14.20 -2.01 -10.57
C ILE A 42 12.96 -1.20 -10.88
N ILE A 43 11.89 -1.40 -10.12
CA ILE A 43 10.64 -0.68 -10.32
C ILE A 43 10.30 0.10 -9.04
N CYS A 44 10.23 1.42 -9.18
CA CYS A 44 9.63 2.31 -8.20
C CYS A 44 8.13 2.40 -8.46
N ASN A 45 7.35 1.71 -7.63
CA ASN A 45 5.90 1.61 -7.74
C ASN A 45 5.23 2.81 -7.05
N GLY A 46 4.85 3.82 -7.84
CA GLY A 46 4.04 4.98 -7.47
C GLY A 46 2.61 4.88 -8.03
N SER A 47 2.02 3.69 -7.96
CA SER A 47 0.65 3.40 -8.39
C SER A 47 -0.44 3.95 -7.46
N GLU A 48 -0.10 4.20 -6.19
CA GLU A 48 -0.94 4.68 -5.06
C GLU A 48 -2.44 4.76 -5.40
N GLY A 49 -3.12 3.62 -5.28
CA GLY A 49 -4.52 3.46 -5.69
C GLY A 49 -5.51 3.33 -4.53
N GLU A 50 -5.03 3.01 -3.34
CA GLU A 50 -5.87 2.76 -2.17
C GLU A 50 -6.53 4.04 -1.67
N PRO A 51 -7.87 4.07 -1.51
CA PRO A 51 -8.54 5.23 -0.95
C PRO A 51 -7.97 5.62 0.42
N GLY A 52 -7.84 6.92 0.66
CA GLY A 52 -7.24 7.44 1.90
C GLY A 52 -5.71 7.37 1.98
N VAL A 53 -5.02 6.74 1.03
CA VAL A 53 -3.54 6.75 0.95
C VAL A 53 -3.10 7.84 -0.01
N PHE A 54 -2.27 8.78 0.46
CA PHE A 54 -1.74 9.89 -0.35
C PHE A 54 -0.32 10.33 0.04
N LYS A 55 0.40 9.46 0.75
CA LYS A 55 1.79 9.66 1.21
C LYS A 55 2.78 9.66 0.04
N ASP A 56 2.61 8.81 -0.97
CA ASP A 56 3.52 8.75 -2.11
C ASP A 56 3.39 10.03 -2.95
N ARG A 57 2.16 10.54 -3.13
CA ARG A 57 1.91 11.85 -3.72
C ARG A 57 2.65 12.97 -2.99
N PHE A 58 2.62 12.94 -1.66
CA PHE A 58 3.29 13.92 -0.81
C PHE A 58 4.81 13.83 -1.00
N ILE A 59 5.37 12.62 -0.94
CA ILE A 59 6.81 12.37 -1.13
C ILE A 59 7.25 12.82 -2.53
N LEU A 60 6.52 12.49 -3.60
CA LEU A 60 6.86 12.93 -4.96
C LEU A 60 6.79 14.46 -5.14
N LYS A 61 5.92 15.13 -4.38
CA LYS A 61 5.81 16.59 -4.40
C LYS A 61 6.98 17.25 -3.67
N HIS A 62 7.26 16.79 -2.45
CA HIS A 62 8.14 17.45 -1.49
C HIS A 62 9.57 16.92 -1.50
N PHE A 63 9.77 15.62 -1.70
CA PHE A 63 11.06 14.92 -1.64
C PHE A 63 11.39 14.06 -2.89
N PRO A 64 11.17 14.55 -4.13
CA PRO A 64 11.42 13.74 -5.32
C PRO A 64 12.90 13.43 -5.55
N GLU A 65 13.81 14.26 -5.05
CA GLU A 65 15.25 14.05 -5.17
C GLU A 65 15.70 12.85 -4.33
N GLU A 66 15.20 12.74 -3.10
CA GLU A 66 15.43 11.60 -2.20
C GLU A 66 14.93 10.30 -2.83
N VAL A 67 13.75 10.30 -3.45
CA VAL A 67 13.24 9.11 -4.16
C VAL A 67 14.18 8.69 -5.27
N ILE A 68 14.61 9.63 -6.11
CA ILE A 68 15.53 9.34 -7.23
C ILE A 68 16.89 8.89 -6.72
N ASN A 69 17.40 9.48 -5.64
CA ASN A 69 18.65 9.07 -5.02
C ASN A 69 18.56 7.65 -4.45
N GLY A 70 17.43 7.26 -3.85
CA GLY A 70 17.18 5.88 -3.42
C GLY A 70 17.19 4.90 -4.58
N ILE A 71 16.61 5.27 -5.72
CA ILE A 71 16.63 4.44 -6.94
C ILE A 71 18.07 4.31 -7.47
N ARG A 72 18.85 5.39 -7.48
CA ARG A 72 20.27 5.37 -7.86
C ARG A 72 21.12 4.48 -6.95
N VAL A 73 20.84 4.48 -5.66
CA VAL A 73 21.46 3.55 -4.70
C VAL A 73 21.16 2.11 -5.08
N ALA A 74 19.91 1.80 -5.44
CA ALA A 74 19.53 0.47 -5.89
C ALA A 74 20.24 0.06 -7.20
N LEU A 75 20.30 0.96 -8.19
CA LEU A 75 21.05 0.77 -9.44
C LEU A 75 22.54 0.50 -9.21
N GLY A 76 23.15 1.21 -8.25
CA GLY A 76 24.56 0.99 -7.88
C GLY A 76 24.79 -0.33 -7.13
N THR A 77 23.73 -0.92 -6.55
CA THR A 77 23.79 -2.15 -5.75
C THR A 77 23.52 -3.40 -6.57
N ILE A 78 22.59 -3.30 -7.53
CA ILE A 78 22.13 -4.42 -8.36
C ILE A 78 22.76 -4.28 -9.74
N ASP A 79 23.70 -5.17 -10.05
CA ASP A 79 24.38 -5.17 -11.34
C ASP A 79 23.45 -5.43 -12.53
N LYS A 80 23.83 -4.88 -13.69
CA LYS A 80 23.12 -5.05 -14.97
C LYS A 80 21.64 -4.67 -14.88
N SER A 81 21.34 -3.60 -14.13
CA SER A 81 19.99 -3.16 -13.88
C SER A 81 19.63 -1.85 -14.58
N GLU A 82 18.36 -1.75 -14.96
CA GLU A 82 17.71 -0.51 -15.37
C GLU A 82 16.53 -0.25 -14.43
N ALA A 83 16.17 1.01 -14.25
CA ALA A 83 15.10 1.41 -13.35
C ALA A 83 13.90 2.01 -14.10
N ILE A 84 12.71 1.75 -13.58
CA ILE A 84 11.45 2.28 -14.09
C ILE A 84 10.68 2.89 -12.92
N ILE A 85 10.31 4.15 -13.02
CA ILE A 85 9.35 4.78 -12.10
C ILE A 85 7.97 4.62 -12.72
N TYR A 86 7.20 3.72 -12.14
CA TYR A 86 5.85 3.38 -12.56
C TYR A 86 4.84 4.26 -11.83
N LEU A 87 4.24 5.22 -12.53
CA LEU A 87 3.42 6.27 -11.92
C LEU A 87 1.97 6.19 -12.36
N ARG A 88 1.06 6.34 -11.39
CA ARG A 88 -0.35 6.63 -11.65
C ARG A 88 -0.50 7.81 -12.62
N HIS A 89 -1.53 7.76 -13.46
CA HIS A 89 -1.74 8.70 -14.55
C HIS A 89 -1.66 10.18 -14.17
N ASP A 90 -2.33 10.57 -13.08
CA ASP A 90 -2.34 11.93 -12.55
C ASP A 90 -0.98 12.34 -11.96
N TYR A 91 -0.26 11.41 -11.33
CA TYR A 91 1.09 11.67 -10.80
C TYR A 91 2.10 11.82 -11.93
N TYR A 92 1.99 11.01 -12.98
CA TYR A 92 2.79 11.17 -14.19
C TYR A 92 2.56 12.55 -14.82
N LYS A 93 1.29 12.97 -14.97
CA LYS A 93 0.96 14.31 -15.48
C LYS A 93 1.51 15.43 -14.61
N LYS A 94 1.39 15.29 -13.28
CA LYS A 94 1.77 16.33 -12.32
C LYS A 94 3.28 16.44 -12.08
N PHE A 95 3.97 15.33 -11.95
CA PHE A 95 5.37 15.27 -11.52
C PHE A 95 6.34 14.86 -12.64
N GLY A 96 5.85 14.32 -13.77
CA GLY A 96 6.68 13.74 -14.82
C GLY A 96 7.75 14.69 -15.36
N LYS A 97 7.44 15.97 -15.59
CA LYS A 97 8.44 16.97 -16.02
C LYS A 97 9.54 17.18 -14.98
N LYS A 98 9.17 17.34 -13.70
CA LYS A 98 10.11 17.52 -12.58
C LYS A 98 11.01 16.28 -12.43
N LEU A 99 10.41 15.09 -12.44
CA LEU A 99 11.14 13.82 -12.31
C LEU A 99 12.09 13.60 -13.49
N LYS A 100 11.69 13.87 -14.74
CA LYS A 100 12.59 13.78 -15.91
C LYS A 100 13.83 14.67 -15.76
N LYS A 101 13.65 15.91 -15.29
CA LYS A 101 14.76 16.84 -15.04
C LYS A 101 15.74 16.30 -13.99
N LEU A 102 15.21 15.74 -12.90
CA LEU A 102 16.02 15.19 -11.80
C LEU A 102 16.71 13.87 -12.17
N ILE A 103 16.09 13.05 -13.03
CA ILE A 103 16.63 11.80 -13.56
C ILE A 103 17.90 12.09 -14.39
N GLY A 104 17.85 13.11 -15.25
CA GLY A 104 18.97 13.48 -16.13
C GLY A 104 19.39 12.33 -17.05
N VAL A 105 20.70 12.21 -17.28
CA VAL A 105 21.27 11.10 -18.05
C VAL A 105 21.57 9.94 -17.11
N SER A 106 20.59 9.07 -16.89
CA SER A 106 20.73 7.84 -16.09
C SER A 106 19.81 6.74 -16.65
N PRO A 107 20.04 5.45 -16.34
CA PRO A 107 19.21 4.34 -16.80
C PRO A 107 17.89 4.25 -16.00
N ILE A 108 17.20 5.38 -15.82
CA ILE A 108 15.91 5.50 -15.15
C ILE A 108 14.90 6.03 -16.15
N THR A 109 13.79 5.32 -16.34
CA THR A 109 12.69 5.74 -17.21
C THR A 109 11.42 6.01 -16.41
N LEU A 110 10.53 6.84 -16.96
CA LEU A 110 9.19 7.03 -16.39
C LEU A 110 8.18 6.23 -17.21
N PHE A 111 7.39 5.40 -16.54
CA PHE A 111 6.29 4.68 -17.14
C PHE A 111 4.96 5.21 -16.61
N LYS A 112 4.04 5.52 -17.51
CA LYS A 112 2.68 5.94 -17.16
C LYS A 112 1.83 4.69 -17.00
N LYS A 113 1.41 4.40 -15.76
CA LYS A 113 0.52 3.29 -15.43
C LYS A 113 -0.68 3.22 -16.36
N THR A 114 -1.01 1.99 -16.77
CA THR A 114 -2.23 1.64 -17.47
C THR A 114 -3.12 0.81 -16.53
N GLY A 115 -4.41 1.11 -16.46
CA GLY A 115 -5.37 0.36 -15.63
C GLY A 115 -5.63 0.94 -14.23
N GLY A 116 -6.48 0.22 -13.49
CA GLY A 116 -7.02 0.60 -12.19
C GLY A 116 -6.12 0.28 -10.99
N TYR A 117 -6.71 0.19 -9.80
CA TYR A 117 -6.07 -0.18 -8.53
C TYR A 117 -5.14 -1.39 -8.65
N LEU A 118 -5.62 -2.49 -9.24
CA LEU A 118 -4.90 -3.76 -9.26
C LEU A 118 -3.56 -3.68 -9.99
N ALA A 119 -3.40 -2.74 -10.91
CA ALA A 119 -2.13 -2.46 -11.58
C ALA A 119 -1.08 -1.81 -10.65
N GLY A 120 -1.32 -1.75 -9.34
CA GLY A 120 -0.31 -1.54 -8.30
C GLY A 120 0.22 -2.82 -7.63
N GLU A 121 -0.37 -4.00 -7.89
CA GLU A 121 0.16 -5.28 -7.42
C GLU A 121 1.47 -5.60 -8.15
N GLU A 122 2.46 -6.11 -7.42
CA GLU A 122 3.84 -6.23 -7.90
C GLU A 122 4.01 -7.00 -9.22
N SER A 123 3.31 -8.11 -9.41
CA SER A 123 3.37 -8.89 -10.66
C SER A 123 2.57 -8.23 -11.78
N VAL A 124 1.47 -7.55 -11.45
CA VAL A 124 0.66 -6.79 -12.41
C VAL A 124 1.38 -5.56 -12.91
N VAL A 125 2.21 -4.92 -12.08
CA VAL A 125 3.09 -3.81 -12.52
C VAL A 125 4.03 -4.29 -13.63
N CYS A 126 4.58 -5.52 -13.52
CA CYS A 126 5.41 -6.09 -14.58
C CYS A 126 4.60 -6.29 -15.86
N GLN A 127 3.40 -6.90 -15.77
CA GLN A 127 2.52 -7.09 -16.92
C GLN A 127 2.07 -5.79 -17.56
N SER A 128 1.76 -4.76 -16.77
CA SER A 128 1.38 -3.44 -17.29
C SER A 128 2.49 -2.83 -18.13
N ILE A 129 3.75 -2.97 -17.70
CA ILE A 129 4.92 -2.49 -18.46
C ILE A 129 5.11 -3.33 -19.73
N GLU A 130 4.86 -4.64 -19.66
CA GLU A 130 4.91 -5.56 -20.80
C GLU A 130 3.76 -5.39 -21.80
N GLY A 131 2.72 -4.62 -21.45
CA GLY A 131 1.49 -4.52 -22.25
C GLY A 131 0.59 -5.76 -22.19
N GLY A 132 0.77 -6.59 -21.17
CA GLY A 132 -0.02 -7.80 -20.95
C GLY A 132 -1.33 -7.56 -20.20
N THR A 133 -2.07 -8.65 -19.97
CA THR A 133 -3.30 -8.65 -19.17
C THR A 133 -3.02 -8.25 -17.72
N LEU A 134 -3.84 -7.38 -17.14
CA LEU A 134 -3.65 -6.82 -15.80
C LEU A 134 -4.17 -7.76 -14.70
N GLU A 135 -3.49 -8.89 -14.53
CA GLU A 135 -3.92 -9.98 -13.66
C GLU A 135 -2.78 -10.53 -12.80
N PRO A 136 -2.92 -10.61 -11.47
CA PRO A 136 -1.88 -11.14 -10.61
C PRO A 136 -1.37 -12.51 -11.09
N ARG A 137 -0.05 -12.67 -11.13
CA ARG A 137 0.61 -13.95 -11.41
C ARG A 137 0.50 -14.86 -10.18
N ILE A 138 0.31 -16.15 -10.40
CA ILE A 138 0.36 -17.15 -9.34
C ILE A 138 1.81 -17.21 -8.84
N LYS A 139 1.99 -17.20 -7.52
CA LYS A 139 3.29 -17.26 -6.86
C LYS A 139 3.43 -18.63 -6.17
N PRO A 140 4.62 -19.28 -6.21
CA PRO A 140 5.82 -18.91 -6.97
C PRO A 140 5.69 -19.15 -8.50
N PRO A 141 6.56 -18.54 -9.34
CA PRO A 141 7.74 -17.72 -8.98
C PRO A 141 7.40 -16.29 -8.55
N PHE A 142 8.23 -15.70 -7.69
CA PHE A 142 8.11 -14.29 -7.31
C PHE A 142 8.79 -13.39 -8.36
N THR A 143 8.42 -12.11 -8.39
CA THR A 143 9.05 -11.10 -9.28
C THR A 143 10.54 -10.93 -9.04
N SER A 144 11.03 -11.21 -7.84
CA SER A 144 12.47 -11.22 -7.53
C SER A 144 13.24 -12.27 -8.32
N GLU A 145 12.56 -13.30 -8.83
CA GLU A 145 13.12 -14.36 -9.66
C GLU A 145 12.70 -14.18 -11.12
N VAL A 146 11.40 -14.06 -11.37
CA VAL A 146 10.78 -13.95 -12.71
C VAL A 146 9.78 -12.79 -12.71
N GLY A 147 10.29 -11.58 -12.93
CA GLY A 147 9.51 -10.35 -12.99
C GLY A 147 9.32 -9.84 -14.41
N LEU A 148 9.78 -8.61 -14.66
CA LEU A 148 9.67 -7.90 -15.93
C LEU A 148 10.50 -8.60 -17.02
N HIS A 149 9.86 -8.92 -18.14
CA HIS A 149 10.43 -9.68 -19.26
C HIS A 149 11.08 -11.01 -18.84
N GLY A 150 10.51 -11.64 -17.80
CA GLY A 150 11.02 -12.88 -17.24
C GLY A 150 12.36 -12.74 -16.49
N LYS A 151 12.80 -11.52 -16.18
CA LYS A 151 14.06 -11.24 -15.49
C LYS A 151 13.85 -10.92 -14.00
N PRO A 152 14.85 -11.17 -13.14
CA PRO A 152 14.81 -10.76 -11.74
C PRO A 152 14.52 -9.27 -11.59
N THR A 153 13.46 -8.96 -10.85
CA THR A 153 12.93 -7.59 -10.75
C THR A 153 12.69 -7.20 -9.30
N LEU A 154 13.32 -6.09 -8.88
CA LEU A 154 13.08 -5.47 -7.59
C LEU A 154 11.92 -4.49 -7.71
N VAL A 155 10.75 -4.80 -7.12
CA VAL A 155 9.65 -3.82 -7.00
C VAL A 155 9.56 -3.30 -5.58
N ASN A 156 9.72 -2.00 -5.41
CA ASN A 156 9.60 -1.29 -4.13
C ASN A 156 8.72 -0.03 -4.29
N ASN A 157 8.06 0.36 -3.19
CA ASN A 157 7.22 1.54 -3.14
C ASN A 157 8.04 2.84 -3.14
N VAL A 158 7.44 3.96 -3.56
CA VAL A 158 8.05 5.31 -3.54
C VAL A 158 8.66 5.63 -2.17
N GLU A 159 7.92 5.42 -1.08
CA GLU A 159 8.40 5.69 0.29
C GLU A 159 9.58 4.80 0.68
N THR A 160 9.60 3.55 0.21
CA THR A 160 10.76 2.67 0.44
C THR A 160 12.02 3.24 -0.18
N PHE A 161 11.96 3.76 -1.41
CA PHE A 161 13.12 4.42 -2.03
C PHE A 161 13.51 5.73 -1.34
N TYR A 162 12.55 6.51 -0.86
CA TYR A 162 12.83 7.67 -0.01
C TYR A 162 13.68 7.27 1.20
N TYR A 163 13.26 6.24 1.95
CA TYR A 163 14.01 5.80 3.13
C TYR A 163 15.33 5.13 2.81
N VAL A 164 15.46 4.43 1.68
CA VAL A 164 16.76 3.95 1.18
C VAL A 164 17.75 5.12 1.06
N SER A 165 17.31 6.27 0.53
CA SER A 165 18.18 7.45 0.45
C SER A 165 18.54 7.99 1.84
N LYS A 166 17.62 7.97 2.80
CA LYS A 166 17.89 8.43 4.17
C LYS A 166 18.86 7.50 4.91
N ILE A 167 18.67 6.19 4.78
CA ILE A 167 19.55 5.15 5.34
C ILE A 167 20.96 5.27 4.76
N GLN A 168 21.06 5.51 3.45
CA GLN A 168 22.34 5.70 2.79
C GLN A 168 23.13 6.89 3.38
N LYS A 169 22.44 7.97 3.75
CA LYS A 169 23.02 9.16 4.38
C LYS A 169 23.25 9.02 5.90
N GLY A 170 22.72 7.96 6.52
CA GLY A 170 22.72 7.81 7.98
C GLY A 170 21.67 8.66 8.71
N GLU A 171 20.65 9.14 8.01
CA GLU A 171 19.61 10.07 8.49
C GLU A 171 18.27 9.36 8.82
N TYR A 172 18.22 8.04 8.79
CA TYR A 172 16.95 7.32 8.98
C TYR A 172 16.66 7.07 10.47
N GLU A 173 15.57 7.65 10.96
CA GLU A 173 15.16 7.62 12.36
C GLU A 173 14.07 6.59 12.66
N LYS A 174 13.99 5.50 11.88
CA LYS A 174 12.94 4.47 12.01
C LYS A 174 11.51 5.03 11.94
N THR A 175 11.31 6.03 11.07
CA THR A 175 10.02 6.66 10.80
C THR A 175 9.29 6.05 9.61
N ARG A 176 8.01 6.41 9.46
CA ARG A 176 7.20 6.19 8.26
C ARG A 176 6.19 7.33 8.07
N PHE A 177 5.65 7.44 6.87
CA PHE A 177 4.58 8.39 6.58
C PHE A 177 3.19 7.80 6.84
N TYR A 178 2.34 8.59 7.49
CA TYR A 178 0.94 8.29 7.81
C TYR A 178 0.03 9.24 7.03
N SER A 179 -0.96 8.70 6.31
CA SER A 179 -1.99 9.48 5.63
C SER A 179 -3.22 9.59 6.54
N ILE A 180 -3.49 10.77 7.10
CA ILE A 180 -4.62 10.98 8.03
C ILE A 180 -5.73 11.73 7.29
N SER A 181 -6.94 11.17 7.27
CA SER A 181 -8.11 11.74 6.59
C SER A 181 -9.45 11.34 7.23
N GLY A 182 -10.57 11.70 6.61
CA GLY A 182 -11.91 11.49 7.17
C GLY A 182 -12.41 12.73 7.91
N ASP A 183 -13.19 12.53 8.97
CA ASP A 183 -13.72 13.59 9.84
C ASP A 183 -12.64 14.06 10.83
N VAL A 184 -11.65 14.80 10.31
CA VAL A 184 -10.48 15.27 11.06
C VAL A 184 -10.24 16.76 10.85
N LYS A 185 -9.65 17.41 11.86
CA LYS A 185 -9.31 18.85 11.82
C LYS A 185 -8.13 19.12 10.88
N ASN A 186 -7.07 18.30 10.97
CA ASN A 186 -5.80 18.49 10.26
C ASN A 186 -5.55 17.32 9.30
N LYS A 187 -6.27 17.29 8.17
CA LYS A 187 -6.04 16.29 7.12
C LYS A 187 -4.65 16.49 6.51
N GLY A 188 -3.83 15.44 6.47
CA GLY A 188 -2.45 15.59 6.01
C GLY A 188 -1.64 14.29 5.99
N VAL A 189 -0.36 14.45 5.60
CA VAL A 189 0.64 13.40 5.69
C VAL A 189 1.60 13.77 6.82
N TYR A 190 1.83 12.84 7.72
CA TYR A 190 2.67 13.03 8.89
C TYR A 190 3.79 11.99 8.91
N GLU A 191 4.99 12.38 9.31
CA GLU A 191 6.10 11.45 9.51
C GLU A 191 6.30 11.23 11.01
N TYR A 192 6.08 10.00 11.47
CA TYR A 192 6.25 9.62 12.87
C TYR A 192 6.99 8.28 12.97
N PRO A 193 7.52 7.92 14.15
CA PRO A 193 8.12 6.61 14.39
C PRO A 193 7.19 5.45 14.06
N VAL A 194 7.76 4.32 13.64
CA VAL A 194 7.02 3.13 13.17
C VAL A 194 6.34 2.35 14.30
N ASP A 195 6.80 2.53 15.53
CA ASP A 195 6.34 1.84 16.74
C ASP A 195 5.24 2.62 17.48
N TRP A 196 4.91 3.82 17.02
CA TRP A 196 3.83 4.61 17.61
C TRP A 196 2.47 3.95 17.37
N THR A 197 1.64 3.98 18.41
CA THR A 197 0.24 3.56 18.33
C THR A 197 -0.59 4.59 17.59
N ILE A 198 -1.70 4.13 16.99
CA ILE A 198 -2.64 4.99 16.27
C ILE A 198 -3.15 6.11 17.19
N LEU A 199 -3.43 5.79 18.46
CA LEU A 199 -3.83 6.76 19.48
C LEU A 199 -2.78 7.88 19.61
N ARG A 200 -1.51 7.53 19.80
CA ARG A 200 -0.42 8.51 19.91
C ARG A 200 -0.27 9.37 18.66
N ILE A 201 -0.38 8.77 17.47
CA ILE A 201 -0.32 9.48 16.19
C ILE A 201 -1.47 10.50 16.07
N LEU A 202 -2.68 10.12 16.46
CA LEU A 202 -3.85 11.01 16.42
C LEU A 202 -3.75 12.14 17.45
N MET A 203 -3.21 11.87 18.64
CA MET A 203 -2.95 12.90 19.65
C MET A 203 -1.92 13.92 19.15
N GLU A 204 -0.75 13.46 18.69
CA GLU A 204 0.34 14.33 18.25
C GLU A 204 -0.05 15.15 17.01
N SER A 205 -0.79 14.55 16.08
CA SER A 205 -1.29 15.25 14.90
C SER A 205 -2.52 16.13 15.17
N LYS A 206 -3.02 16.17 16.42
CA LYS A 206 -4.22 16.90 16.85
C LYS A 206 -5.46 16.53 16.02
N ASN A 207 -5.58 15.24 15.71
CA ASN A 207 -6.66 14.65 14.92
C ASN A 207 -7.50 13.64 15.70
N LEU A 208 -7.17 13.34 16.96
CA LEU A 208 -8.01 12.54 17.84
C LEU A 208 -9.34 13.27 18.08
N PRO A 209 -10.49 12.68 17.72
CA PRO A 209 -11.79 13.23 18.08
C PRO A 209 -11.96 13.25 19.60
N ASP A 210 -12.70 14.22 20.11
CA ASP A 210 -13.12 14.20 21.51
C ASP A 210 -14.09 13.01 21.70
N PHE A 211 -13.84 12.19 22.72
CA PHE A 211 -14.70 11.05 23.05
C PHE A 211 -14.73 10.80 24.55
N ASP A 212 -15.86 10.32 25.05
CA ASP A 212 -16.00 9.87 26.43
C ASP A 212 -15.75 8.36 26.49
N PRO A 213 -14.65 7.89 27.10
CA PRO A 213 -14.37 6.45 27.20
C PRO A 213 -15.38 5.71 28.10
N THR A 214 -16.22 6.42 28.86
CA THR A 214 -17.26 5.85 29.73
C THR A 214 -18.64 5.82 29.09
N ALA A 215 -18.80 6.42 27.90
CA ALA A 215 -20.06 6.41 27.18
C ALA A 215 -20.31 5.04 26.53
N ASP A 216 -21.56 4.57 26.60
CA ASP A 216 -22.00 3.34 25.93
C ASP A 216 -22.07 3.50 24.39
N GLU A 217 -22.14 4.74 23.89
CA GLU A 217 -22.18 5.03 22.45
C GLU A 217 -20.79 5.17 21.84
N ILE A 218 -20.58 4.51 20.70
CA ILE A 218 -19.38 4.69 19.88
C ILE A 218 -19.53 5.97 19.05
N ASP A 219 -18.80 7.03 19.38
CA ASP A 219 -18.86 8.32 18.65
C ASP A 219 -18.11 8.30 17.31
N PHE A 220 -17.07 7.47 17.20
CA PHE A 220 -16.26 7.36 15.99
C PHE A 220 -15.59 5.99 15.88
N PHE A 221 -15.19 5.64 14.66
CA PHE A 221 -14.30 4.52 14.39
C PHE A 221 -13.21 4.91 13.40
N VAL A 222 -12.15 4.11 13.36
CA VAL A 222 -10.97 4.35 12.53
C VAL A 222 -10.79 3.20 11.56
N GLN A 223 -10.69 3.48 10.27
CA GLN A 223 -10.27 2.51 9.28
C GLN A 223 -8.76 2.62 9.03
N ILE A 224 -8.04 1.51 9.20
CA ILE A 224 -6.57 1.45 9.14
C ILE A 224 -6.06 0.61 7.97
N GLY A 225 -4.99 1.08 7.32
CA GLY A 225 -4.27 0.32 6.29
C GLY A 225 -4.78 0.51 4.86
N GLY A 226 -5.95 1.14 4.69
CA GLY A 226 -6.56 1.50 3.42
C GLY A 226 -8.06 1.75 3.55
N GLY A 227 -8.63 2.62 2.71
CA GLY A 227 -10.05 2.99 2.78
C GLY A 227 -11.02 1.97 2.17
N SER A 228 -10.52 0.94 1.50
CA SER A 228 -11.35 -0.13 0.93
C SER A 228 -11.05 -1.52 1.50
N CYS A 229 -9.79 -1.79 1.88
CA CYS A 229 -9.39 -3.11 2.40
C CYS A 229 -8.99 -3.10 3.89
N GLY A 230 -9.00 -1.92 4.53
CA GLY A 230 -8.50 -1.73 5.88
C GLY A 230 -9.45 -2.27 6.96
N ASN A 231 -8.88 -2.63 8.11
CA ASN A 231 -9.64 -3.02 9.30
C ASN A 231 -10.31 -1.82 9.96
N ILE A 232 -11.41 -2.06 10.67
CA ILE A 232 -12.07 -1.06 11.50
C ILE A 232 -11.65 -1.26 12.95
N LEU A 233 -11.20 -0.18 13.58
CA LEU A 233 -10.84 -0.09 14.98
C LEU A 233 -11.78 0.86 15.71
N LEU A 234 -12.25 0.43 16.87
CA LEU A 234 -12.96 1.25 17.85
C LEU A 234 -11.97 2.08 18.68
N PRO A 235 -12.44 3.13 19.39
CA PRO A 235 -11.56 4.00 20.19
C PRO A 235 -10.69 3.24 21.20
N ASN A 236 -11.21 2.18 21.83
CA ASN A 236 -10.49 1.32 22.78
C ASN A 236 -9.46 0.38 22.11
N GLU A 237 -9.47 0.25 20.78
CA GLU A 237 -8.52 -0.57 20.02
C GLU A 237 -7.36 0.26 19.42
N LEU A 238 -7.34 1.58 19.64
CA LEU A 238 -6.36 2.49 19.02
C LEU A 238 -4.96 2.42 19.64
N ASP A 239 -4.80 1.75 20.78
CA ASP A 239 -3.49 1.49 21.39
C ASP A 239 -2.77 0.32 20.70
N THR A 240 -2.68 0.40 19.36
CA THR A 240 -2.03 -0.57 18.50
C THR A 240 -1.25 0.16 17.40
N PRO A 241 -0.12 -0.38 16.92
CA PRO A 241 0.60 0.19 15.79
C PRO A 241 -0.21 0.18 14.49
N ALA A 242 -0.02 1.19 13.65
CA ALA A 242 -0.68 1.23 12.35
C ALA A 242 -0.12 0.18 11.37
N THR A 243 -1.02 -0.55 10.72
CA THR A 243 -0.67 -1.61 9.75
C THR A 243 -0.88 -1.16 8.30
N GLY A 244 -0.51 -2.03 7.35
CA GLY A 244 -0.71 -1.80 5.92
C GLY A 244 -0.01 -0.55 5.40
N GLN A 245 -0.70 0.22 4.57
CA GLN A 245 -0.17 1.44 3.94
C GLN A 245 -0.17 2.67 4.87
N ALA A 246 -0.48 2.51 6.16
CA ALA A 246 -0.54 3.60 7.14
C ALA A 246 -1.50 4.74 6.76
N ALA A 247 -2.60 4.42 6.09
CA ALA A 247 -3.76 5.30 6.05
C ALA A 247 -4.57 5.14 7.34
N ILE A 248 -4.92 6.26 7.96
CA ILE A 248 -5.77 6.37 9.14
C ILE A 248 -6.96 7.24 8.73
N ILE A 249 -8.14 6.63 8.61
CA ILE A 249 -9.36 7.33 8.18
C ILE A 249 -10.34 7.33 9.33
N ILE A 250 -10.71 8.51 9.81
CA ILE A 250 -11.65 8.67 10.93
C ILE A 250 -13.07 8.88 10.38
N TYR A 251 -14.03 8.14 10.93
CA TYR A 251 -15.44 8.27 10.61
C TYR A 251 -16.22 8.56 11.90
N ASN A 252 -17.00 9.65 11.89
CA ASN A 252 -17.95 9.94 12.95
C ASN A 252 -19.24 9.13 12.71
N THR A 253 -19.67 8.35 13.71
CA THR A 253 -20.81 7.42 13.57
C THR A 253 -22.13 8.15 13.31
N LYS A 254 -22.33 9.32 13.91
CA LYS A 254 -23.54 10.16 13.75
C LYS A 254 -23.63 10.78 12.35
N LYS A 255 -22.50 10.94 11.65
CA LYS A 255 -22.45 11.47 10.27
C LYS A 255 -22.33 10.38 9.19
N THR A 256 -21.98 9.16 9.58
CA THR A 256 -21.62 8.09 8.64
C THR A 256 -22.72 7.04 8.56
N ASP A 257 -23.36 6.96 7.40
CA ASP A 257 -24.25 5.83 7.07
C ASP A 257 -23.41 4.61 6.71
N LEU A 258 -23.41 3.61 7.60
CA LEU A 258 -22.62 2.39 7.46
C LEU A 258 -22.98 1.60 6.18
N TRP A 259 -24.24 1.62 5.75
CA TRP A 259 -24.66 0.93 4.53
C TRP A 259 -24.13 1.63 3.29
N LYS A 260 -24.14 2.97 3.26
CA LYS A 260 -23.51 3.73 2.17
C LYS A 260 -22.00 3.55 2.14
N LEU A 261 -21.36 3.47 3.31
CA LEU A 261 -19.92 3.19 3.41
C LEU A 261 -19.60 1.80 2.86
N MET A 262 -20.33 0.77 3.27
CA MET A 262 -20.19 -0.60 2.73
C MET A 262 -20.46 -0.65 1.23
N GLN A 263 -21.46 0.08 0.73
CA GLN A 263 -21.71 0.18 -0.72
C GLN A 263 -20.51 0.76 -1.46
N SER A 264 -19.85 1.79 -0.92
CA SER A 264 -18.66 2.37 -1.55
C SER A 264 -17.49 1.38 -1.65
N TRP A 265 -17.35 0.48 -0.67
CA TRP A 265 -16.37 -0.61 -0.73
C TRP A 265 -16.75 -1.64 -1.80
N VAL A 266 -18.02 -2.05 -1.86
CA VAL A 266 -18.52 -2.94 -2.90
C VAL A 266 -18.26 -2.37 -4.29
N ASP A 267 -18.62 -1.11 -4.53
CA ASP A 267 -18.43 -0.44 -5.81
C ASP A 267 -16.95 -0.38 -6.21
N PHE A 268 -16.08 -0.11 -5.24
CA PHE A 268 -14.64 -0.18 -5.44
C PHE A 268 -14.19 -1.58 -5.87
N PHE A 269 -14.60 -2.64 -5.16
CA PHE A 269 -14.18 -4.00 -5.50
C PHE A 269 -14.75 -4.47 -6.83
N TYR A 270 -15.99 -4.11 -7.18
CA TYR A 270 -16.59 -4.42 -8.48
C TYR A 270 -15.82 -3.77 -9.63
N LYS A 271 -15.40 -2.52 -9.45
CA LYS A 271 -14.63 -1.79 -10.46
C LYS A 271 -13.20 -2.32 -10.61
N GLU A 272 -12.60 -2.77 -9.51
CA GLU A 272 -11.18 -3.09 -9.42
C GLU A 272 -10.87 -4.60 -9.43
N ASN A 273 -11.89 -5.46 -9.52
CA ASN A 273 -11.72 -6.90 -9.67
C ASN A 273 -11.07 -7.23 -11.02
N CYS A 274 -10.23 -8.28 -11.04
CA CYS A 274 -9.74 -8.87 -12.29
C CYS A 274 -10.49 -10.13 -12.71
N ASP A 275 -11.46 -10.58 -11.89
CA ASP A 275 -12.30 -11.75 -12.12
C ASP A 275 -11.58 -13.10 -12.23
N LYS A 276 -10.26 -13.13 -11.98
CA LYS A 276 -9.41 -14.30 -12.10
C LYS A 276 -9.71 -15.40 -11.08
N CYS A 277 -10.00 -15.05 -9.83
CA CYS A 277 -10.29 -16.02 -8.78
C CYS A 277 -11.76 -15.97 -8.40
N VAL A 278 -12.42 -17.13 -8.53
CA VAL A 278 -13.81 -17.38 -8.12
C VAL A 278 -14.11 -16.84 -6.71
N PRO A 279 -13.32 -17.13 -5.65
CA PRO A 279 -13.63 -16.63 -4.31
C PRO A 279 -13.75 -15.11 -4.23
N CYS A 280 -12.88 -14.36 -4.93
CA CYS A 280 -12.92 -12.90 -4.91
C CYS A 280 -14.12 -12.36 -5.71
N ARG A 281 -14.33 -12.87 -6.93
CA ARG A 281 -15.42 -12.43 -7.81
C ARG A 281 -16.79 -12.72 -7.20
N GLU A 282 -17.02 -13.97 -6.83
CA GLU A 282 -18.31 -14.40 -6.29
C GLU A 282 -18.51 -13.94 -4.84
N GLY A 283 -17.45 -13.91 -4.03
CA GLY A 283 -17.54 -13.49 -2.63
C GLY A 283 -18.00 -12.04 -2.49
N ILE A 284 -17.44 -11.13 -3.29
CA ILE A 284 -17.89 -9.72 -3.33
C ILE A 284 -19.31 -9.60 -3.87
N TYR A 285 -19.70 -10.43 -4.84
CA TYR A 285 -21.09 -10.48 -5.30
C TYR A 285 -22.05 -10.85 -4.16
N ARG A 286 -21.75 -11.89 -3.37
CA ARG A 286 -22.58 -12.29 -2.22
C ARG A 286 -22.64 -11.22 -1.12
N ILE A 287 -21.56 -10.48 -0.91
CA ILE A 287 -21.54 -9.36 0.03
C ILE A 287 -22.42 -8.22 -0.46
N LYS A 288 -22.38 -7.91 -1.77
CA LYS A 288 -23.27 -6.91 -2.37
C LYS A 288 -24.74 -7.25 -2.11
N GLU A 289 -25.15 -8.50 -2.27
CA GLU A 289 -26.54 -8.92 -1.99
C GLU A 289 -26.97 -8.60 -0.55
N MET A 290 -26.07 -8.75 0.42
CA MET A 290 -26.32 -8.43 1.83
C MET A 290 -26.40 -6.92 2.06
N VAL A 291 -25.49 -6.16 1.45
CA VAL A 291 -25.44 -4.70 1.55
C VAL A 291 -26.68 -4.06 0.91
N ASP A 292 -27.09 -4.52 -0.28
CA ASP A 292 -28.30 -4.05 -0.98
C ASP A 292 -29.57 -4.26 -0.13
N LYS A 293 -29.65 -5.41 0.55
CA LYS A 293 -30.76 -5.76 1.45
C LYS A 293 -30.69 -5.08 2.81
N LYS A 294 -29.59 -4.38 3.11
CA LYS A 294 -29.28 -3.83 4.43
C LYS A 294 -29.41 -4.86 5.55
N SER A 295 -28.93 -6.08 5.29
CA SER A 295 -28.97 -7.19 6.24
C SER A 295 -27.76 -8.09 6.05
N ILE A 296 -26.91 -8.17 7.09
CA ILE A 296 -25.73 -9.03 7.11
C ILE A 296 -26.07 -10.36 7.79
N ASP A 297 -25.83 -11.46 7.07
CA ASP A 297 -25.75 -12.80 7.65
C ASP A 297 -24.31 -13.02 8.14
N LYS A 298 -24.11 -12.97 9.47
CA LYS A 298 -22.77 -13.03 10.10
C LYS A 298 -22.06 -14.36 9.82
N GLU A 299 -22.80 -15.47 9.81
CA GLU A 299 -22.21 -16.80 9.54
C GLU A 299 -21.78 -16.92 8.08
N LYS A 300 -22.65 -16.52 7.14
CA LYS A 300 -22.33 -16.53 5.72
C LYS A 300 -21.17 -15.58 5.40
N LEU A 301 -21.14 -14.39 6.01
CA LEU A 301 -20.03 -13.44 5.85
C LEU A 301 -18.71 -14.01 6.39
N ALA A 302 -18.72 -14.68 7.54
CA ALA A 302 -17.54 -15.33 8.11
C ALA A 302 -17.00 -16.44 7.19
N ASN A 303 -17.89 -17.25 6.61
CA ASN A 303 -17.51 -18.29 5.64
C ASN A 303 -16.91 -17.70 4.36
N ILE A 304 -17.51 -16.63 3.82
CA ILE A 304 -16.96 -15.90 2.66
C ILE A 304 -15.60 -15.31 3.00
N HIS A 305 -15.45 -14.67 4.17
CA HIS A 305 -14.20 -14.09 4.64
C HIS A 305 -13.08 -15.13 4.68
N MET A 306 -13.32 -16.28 5.34
CA MET A 306 -12.34 -17.35 5.42
C MET A 306 -11.96 -17.89 4.03
N SER A 307 -12.95 -18.10 3.16
CA SER A 307 -12.72 -18.60 1.80
C SER A 307 -11.84 -17.63 1.01
N MET A 308 -12.20 -16.34 0.99
CA MET A 308 -11.46 -15.31 0.27
C MET A 308 -10.04 -15.12 0.81
N GLN A 309 -9.86 -15.11 2.13
CA GLN A 309 -8.55 -14.95 2.77
C GLN A 309 -7.60 -16.10 2.41
N LYS A 310 -8.10 -17.35 2.40
CA LYS A 310 -7.29 -18.54 2.14
C LYS A 310 -7.04 -18.81 0.65
N SER A 311 -7.98 -18.49 -0.23
CA SER A 311 -7.96 -18.94 -1.62
C SER A 311 -7.86 -17.85 -2.69
N SER A 312 -7.92 -16.56 -2.34
CA SER A 312 -7.68 -15.49 -3.30
C SER A 312 -6.20 -15.39 -3.70
N PHE A 313 -5.92 -15.15 -4.98
CA PHE A 313 -4.55 -15.10 -5.49
C PHE A 313 -3.74 -13.88 -5.01
N CYS A 314 -4.39 -12.75 -4.74
CA CYS A 314 -3.71 -11.50 -4.40
C CYS A 314 -4.26 -10.85 -3.14
N GLY A 315 -3.54 -9.84 -2.64
CA GLY A 315 -3.89 -9.12 -1.41
C GLY A 315 -5.25 -8.43 -1.46
N LEU A 316 -5.69 -7.95 -2.64
CA LEU A 316 -7.01 -7.33 -2.81
C LEU A 316 -8.11 -8.31 -2.38
N GLY A 317 -8.18 -9.50 -2.98
CA GLY A 317 -9.20 -10.49 -2.64
C GLY A 317 -9.08 -11.02 -1.22
N LYS A 318 -7.86 -11.18 -0.69
CA LYS A 318 -7.64 -11.68 0.67
C LYS A 318 -8.13 -10.72 1.76
N MET A 319 -8.06 -9.42 1.50
CA MET A 319 -8.39 -8.37 2.47
C MET A 319 -9.75 -7.73 2.23
N ALA A 320 -10.41 -8.03 1.11
CA ALA A 320 -11.61 -7.30 0.70
C ALA A 320 -12.78 -7.40 1.69
N THR A 321 -12.84 -8.48 2.47
CA THR A 321 -13.93 -8.74 3.42
C THR A 321 -13.66 -8.22 4.82
N CYS A 322 -12.43 -7.80 5.12
CA CYS A 322 -12.03 -7.31 6.44
C CYS A 322 -12.93 -6.19 6.97
N PRO A 323 -13.14 -5.07 6.24
CA PRO A 323 -13.96 -3.99 6.76
C PRO A 323 -15.43 -4.38 6.95
N PHE A 324 -15.98 -5.24 6.08
CA PHE A 324 -17.36 -5.72 6.23
C PHE A 324 -17.54 -6.57 7.48
N LYS A 325 -16.58 -7.46 7.75
CA LYS A 325 -16.58 -8.29 8.96
C LYS A 325 -16.49 -7.40 10.20
N ASP A 326 -15.59 -6.43 10.21
CA ASP A 326 -15.43 -5.56 11.38
C ASP A 326 -16.67 -4.67 11.61
N VAL A 327 -17.30 -4.14 10.56
CA VAL A 327 -18.59 -3.42 10.68
C VAL A 327 -19.67 -4.34 11.25
N SER A 328 -19.80 -5.55 10.71
CA SER A 328 -20.77 -6.56 11.16
C SER A 328 -20.59 -6.94 12.63
N ASP A 329 -19.35 -7.06 13.10
CA ASP A 329 -19.09 -7.54 14.45
C ASP A 329 -19.07 -6.43 15.50
N LYS A 330 -18.72 -5.19 15.10
CA LYS A 330 -18.44 -4.08 16.03
C LYS A 330 -19.46 -2.94 15.98
N LEU A 331 -20.15 -2.76 14.86
CA LEU A 331 -20.97 -1.57 14.60
C LEU A 331 -22.45 -1.89 14.25
N LEU A 332 -22.79 -3.17 14.05
CA LEU A 332 -24.15 -3.68 13.77
C LEU A 332 -24.61 -4.72 14.80
#